data_AF-A0A9D6K5G9-F1
#
_entry.id   AF-A0A9D6K5G9-F1
#
_cell.length_a   1.000
_cell.length_b   1.000
_cell.length_c   1.000
_cell.angle_alpha   90.00
_cell.angle_beta   90.00
_cell.angle_gamma   90.00
#
_symmetry.space_group_name_H-M   'P 1'
#
loop_
_entity.id
_entity.type
_entity.pdbx_description
1 polymer ?
#
loop_
_entity_poly.entity_id
_entity_poly.type
_entity_poly.pdbx_seq_one_letter_code
_entity_poly.pdbx_strand_id
1 'polypeptide(L)' 'MKNEYLKTLWVLRFEKQRKNEEEAAWKYQELYDQCVQGLGVEDEAVKLLQQLSKEERQHAGLTDELIHIAQRNHPEIGIM' A
#
# COMPACT_ATOMS: atom_id res chain seq x y z
N MET A 1 -19.46 7.15 -21.86
CA MET A 1 -19.30 7.08 -20.39
C MET A 1 -18.65 8.38 -19.93
N LYS A 2 -19.35 9.49 -19.66
CA LYS A 2 -20.09 9.78 -18.40
C LYS A 2 -19.41 9.07 -17.20
N ASN A 3 -18.17 9.36 -16.82
CA ASN A 3 -17.71 10.64 -16.32
C ASN A 3 -16.18 10.52 -16.14
N GLU A 4 -15.38 11.17 -17.00
CA GLU A 4 -13.89 11.11 -16.92
C GLU A 4 -13.40 11.52 -15.53
N TYR A 5 -14.06 12.50 -14.90
CA TYR A 5 -13.78 12.91 -13.53
C TYR A 5 -13.89 11.76 -12.51
N LEU A 6 -14.87 10.86 -12.65
CA LEU A 6 -14.99 9.73 -11.72
C LEU A 6 -13.82 8.76 -11.87
N LYS A 7 -13.36 8.51 -13.11
CA LYS A 7 -12.21 7.63 -13.34
C LYS A 7 -10.93 8.24 -12.76
N THR A 8 -10.69 9.54 -12.98
CA THR A 8 -9.57 10.26 -12.38
C THR A 8 -9.64 10.25 -10.85
N LEU A 9 -10.83 10.46 -10.27
CA LEU A 9 -11.03 10.37 -8.82
C LEU A 9 -10.70 8.99 -8.27
N TRP A 10 -11.04 7.91 -8.98
CA TRP A 10 -10.67 6.54 -8.60
C TRP A 10 -9.16 6.32 -8.64
N VAL A 11 -8.47 6.77 -9.69
CA VAL A 11 -7.00 6.64 -9.78
C VAL A 11 -6.33 7.44 -8.66
N LEU A 12 -6.71 8.69 -8.43
CA LEU A 12 -6.20 9.49 -7.31
C LEU A 12 -6.47 8.85 -5.95
N ARG A 13 -7.62 8.17 -5.80
CA ARG A 13 -7.94 7.43 -4.58
C ARG A 13 -7.01 6.24 -4.39
N PHE A 14 -6.74 5.46 -5.45
CA PHE A 14 -5.81 4.35 -5.40
C PHE A 14 -4.38 4.82 -5.16
N GLU A 15 -3.92 5.90 -5.79
CA GLU A 15 -2.59 6.46 -5.53
C GLU A 15 -2.42 6.90 -4.07
N LYS A 16 -3.43 7.57 -3.51
CA LYS A 16 -3.45 7.93 -2.09
C LYS A 16 -3.41 6.68 -1.20
N GLN A 17 -4.19 5.67 -1.54
CA GLN A 17 -4.26 4.42 -0.79
C GLN A 17 -2.91 3.69 -0.82
N ARG A 18 -2.29 3.52 -2.01
CA ARG A 18 -0.97 2.92 -2.18
C ARG A 18 0.07 3.62 -1.30
N LYS A 19 0.11 4.95 -1.33
CA LYS A 19 1.03 5.74 -0.50
C LYS A 19 0.82 5.52 0.99
N ASN A 20 -0.45 5.44 1.43
CA ASN A 20 -0.77 5.19 2.83
C ASN A 20 -0.34 3.78 3.27
N GLU A 21 -0.57 2.77 2.43
CA GLU A 21 -0.18 1.37 2.67
C GLU A 21 1.35 1.23 2.71
N GLU A 22 2.07 1.89 1.79
CA GLU A 22 3.53 1.98 1.83
C GLU A 22 4.02 2.61 3.15
N GLU A 23 3.47 3.77 3.52
CA GLU A 23 3.85 4.46 4.76
C GLU A 23 3.57 3.61 6.01
N ALA A 24 2.43 2.91 6.04
CA ALA A 24 2.09 1.97 7.12
C ALA A 24 3.08 0.80 7.18
N ALA A 25 3.40 0.19 6.04
CA ALA A 25 4.39 -0.89 5.95
C ALA A 25 5.76 -0.47 6.49
N TRP A 26 6.20 0.76 6.17
CA TRP A 26 7.45 1.34 6.69
C TRP A 26 7.41 1.53 8.21
N LYS A 27 6.31 2.08 8.75
CA LYS A 27 6.17 2.25 10.21
C LYS A 27 6.16 0.93 10.97
N TYR A 28 5.46 -0.08 10.45
CA TYR A 28 5.48 -1.42 11.06
C TYR A 28 6.87 -2.06 11.00
N GLN A 29 7.61 -1.87 9.90
CA GLN A 29 8.99 -2.35 9.80
C GLN A 29 9.93 -1.64 10.79
N GLU A 30 9.80 -0.32 10.95
CA GLU A 30 10.60 0.44 11.90
C GLU A 30 10.35 -0.01 13.35
N LEU A 31 9.08 -0.23 13.72
CA LEU A 31 8.73 -0.78 15.02
C LEU A 31 9.22 -2.21 15.20
N TYR A 32 9.12 -3.05 14.16
CA TYR A 32 9.69 -4.40 14.17
C TYR A 32 11.19 -4.36 14.47
N ASP A 33 11.96 -3.51 13.77
CA ASP A 33 13.41 -3.42 13.95
C ASP A 33 13.79 -2.98 15.38
N GLN A 34 13.01 -2.08 15.97
CA GLN A 34 13.17 -1.66 17.36
C GLN A 34 12.82 -2.77 18.35
N CYS A 35 11.69 -3.47 18.15
CA CYS A 35 11.23 -4.53 19.04
C CYS A 35 12.12 -5.77 18.96
N VAL A 36 12.71 -6.10 17.80
CA VAL A 36 13.66 -7.21 17.66
C VAL A 36 14.88 -7.01 18.57
N GLN A 37 15.37 -5.77 18.70
CA GLN A 37 16.53 -5.47 19.55
C GLN A 37 16.22 -5.60 21.05
N GLY A 38 14.97 -5.35 21.46
CA GLY A 38 14.56 -5.36 22.87
C GLY A 38 13.90 -6.65 23.36
N LEU A 39 13.09 -7.30 22.53
CA LEU A 39 12.26 -8.46 22.88
C LEU A 39 12.74 -9.77 22.25
N GLY A 40 13.45 -9.67 21.13
CA GLY A 40 13.88 -10.82 20.33
C GLY A 40 12.82 -11.30 19.32
N VAL A 41 13.28 -12.02 18.29
CA VAL A 41 12.48 -12.39 17.11
C VAL A 41 11.33 -13.36 17.44
N GLU A 42 11.44 -14.11 18.54
CA GLU A 42 10.43 -15.11 18.92
C GLU A 42 9.21 -14.52 19.63
N ASP A 43 9.30 -13.25 20.06
CA ASP A 43 8.22 -12.55 20.74
C ASP A 43 6.98 -12.42 19.84
N GLU A 44 5.80 -12.59 20.43
CA GLU A 44 4.52 -12.57 19.71
C GLU A 44 4.26 -11.20 19.06
N ALA A 45 4.59 -10.10 19.74
CA ALA A 45 4.41 -8.76 19.19
C ALA A 45 5.32 -8.51 17.99
N VAL A 46 6.55 -9.03 18.02
CA VAL A 46 7.51 -8.96 16.90
C VAL A 46 6.99 -9.74 15.69
N LYS A 47 6.46 -10.94 15.91
CA LYS A 47 5.84 -11.75 14.83
C LYS A 47 4.62 -11.05 14.21
N LEU A 48 3.78 -10.43 15.03
CA LEU A 48 2.64 -9.65 14.56
C LEU A 48 3.06 -8.43 13.74
N LEU A 49 4.08 -7.67 14.19
CA LEU A 49 4.62 -6.53 13.44
C LEU A 49 5.18 -6.95 12.07
N GLN A 50 5.87 -8.10 12.02
CA GLN A 50 6.37 -8.65 10.76
C GLN A 50 5.21 -8.99 9.80
N GLN A 51 4.16 -9.61 10.31
CA GLN A 51 2.97 -9.96 9.52
C GLN A 51 2.24 -8.70 9.02
N LEU A 52 2.05 -7.69 9.87
CA LEU A 52 1.41 -6.42 9.49
C LEU A 52 2.22 -5.69 8.41
N SER A 53 3.55 -5.60 8.55
CA SER A 53 4.38 -4.98 7.50
C SER A 53 4.25 -5.71 6.16
N LYS A 54 4.14 -7.05 6.20
CA LYS A 54 3.93 -7.86 4.99
C LYS A 54 2.56 -7.62 4.36
N GLU A 55 1.49 -7.57 5.16
CA GLU A 55 0.13 -7.32 4.69
C GLU A 55 0.00 -5.94 4.04
N GLU A 56 0.54 -4.89 4.66
CA GLU A 56 0.51 -3.54 4.08
C GLU A 56 1.29 -3.46 2.75
N ARG A 57 2.42 -4.16 2.61
CA ARG A 57 3.13 -4.26 1.33
C ARG A 57 2.30 -4.99 0.26
N GLN A 58 1.55 -6.02 0.65
CA GLN A 58 0.67 -6.74 -0.27
C GLN A 58 -0.50 -5.84 -0.70
N HIS A 59 -1.10 -5.09 0.21
CA HIS A 59 -2.14 -4.13 -0.11
C HIS A 59 -1.62 -3.06 -1.07
N ALA A 60 -0.43 -2.48 -0.80
CA ALA A 60 0.21 -1.52 -1.70
C ALA A 60 0.39 -2.09 -3.12
N GLY A 61 0.84 -3.34 -3.23
CA GLY A 61 0.97 -4.04 -4.52
C GLY A 61 -0.37 -4.23 -5.25
N LEU A 62 -1.42 -4.66 -4.54
CA LEU A 62 -2.76 -4.80 -5.13
C LEU A 62 -3.32 -3.45 -5.58
N THR A 63 -3.11 -2.40 -4.80
CA THR A 63 -3.52 -1.05 -5.16
C THR A 63 -2.78 -0.56 -6.40
N ASP A 64 -1.50 -0.87 -6.53
CA ASP A 64 -0.70 -0.58 -7.72
C ASP A 64 -1.21 -1.32 -8.97
N GLU A 65 -1.59 -2.60 -8.83
CA GLU A 65 -2.23 -3.35 -9.91
C GLU A 65 -3.57 -2.73 -10.35
N LEU A 66 -4.38 -2.23 -9.40
CA LEU A 66 -5.63 -1.52 -9.73
C LEU A 66 -5.38 -0.23 -10.51
N ILE A 67 -4.32 0.52 -10.17
CA ILE A 67 -3.89 1.70 -10.93
C ILE A 67 -3.52 1.31 -12.35
N HIS A 68 -2.71 0.26 -12.52
CA HIS A 68 -2.30 -0.24 -13.83
C HIS A 68 -3.49 -0.70 -14.67
N ILE A 69 -4.45 -1.42 -14.08
CA ILE A 69 -5.68 -1.83 -14.77
C ILE A 69 -6.48 -0.60 -15.22
N ALA A 70 -6.61 0.41 -14.36
CA ALA A 70 -7.32 1.65 -14.68
C ALA A 70 -6.64 2.39 -15.84
N GLN A 71 -5.33 2.58 -15.80
CA GLN A 71 -4.56 3.25 -16.85
C GLN A 71 -4.57 2.46 -18.17
N ARG A 72 -4.49 1.12 -18.12
CA ARG A 72 -4.58 0.27 -19.32
C ARG A 72 -5.95 0.38 -20.00
N ASN A 73 -7.02 0.39 -19.21
CA ASN A 73 -8.38 0.45 -19.73
C ASN A 73 -8.79 1.88 -20.12
N HIS A 74 -8.13 2.89 -19.54
CA HIS A 74 -8.35 4.32 -19.74
C HIS A 74 -7.01 5.04 -19.91
N PRO A 75 -6.35 4.90 -21.08
CA PRO A 75 -5.04 5.51 -21.34
C PRO A 75 -5.03 7.03 -21.19
N GLU A 76 -6.18 7.67 -21.37
CA GLU A 76 -6.37 9.10 -21.17
C GLU A 76 -6.02 9.58 -19.75
N ILE A 77 -5.96 8.66 -18.76
CA ILE A 77 -5.65 8.98 -17.36
C ILE A 77 -4.15 8.85 -17.05
N GLY A 78 -3.40 8.02 -17.80
CA GLY A 78 -1.97 7.79 -17.58
C GLY A 78 -1.05 8.90 -18.10
N ILE A 79 -1.61 9.97 -18.68
CA ILE A 79 -0.90 11.13 -19.23
C ILE A 79 -0.93 12.33 -18.26
N MET A 80 -1.69 12.23 -17.16
CA MET A 80 -1.67 13.22 -16.07
C MET A 80 -0.42 13.09 -15.20
#